data_AF-A0A3A6P757-F1
#
_entry.id   AF-A0A3A6P757-F1
#
_cell.length_a   1.000
_cell.length_b   1.000
_cell.length_c   1.000
_cell.angle_alpha   90.00
_cell.angle_beta   90.00
_cell.angle_gamma   90.00
#
_symmetry.space_group_name_H-M   'P 1'
#
loop_
_entity.id
_entity.type
_entity.pdbx_description
1 polymer ?
#
loop_
_entity_poly.entity_id
_entity_poly.type
_entity_poly.pdbx_seq_one_letter_code
_entity_poly.pdbx_strand_id
1 'polypeptide(L)'
;MPQLPTITPEEIAALPTEQLRAELAQALEVSAASLLRLAMIWRELERRGEDLSDLRTGLAVYLPAIAAGEIMPELVVRYAGKRMLLRALSQLPLDEQGRYAGDATVPLVRRDAHGQPQRQDVPLSALRAGEIGLVFGPDGIRPCAEQEALLTRRGLRRRRARPPVLIEPDAGRLRVGNAVVSRGDIVAALASAMPPGREATPEISLPLGLSRNEICALQRQAGRAGLGVQEYVRAALALTGAFDDDEEVIDAQ
;
A
#
# COMPACT_ATOMS: atom_id res chain seq x y z
N MET A 1 -29.96 -34.22 -6.27
CA MET A 1 -28.77 -33.53 -6.81
C MET A 1 -28.37 -34.24 -8.07
N PRO A 2 -28.04 -33.52 -9.15
CA PRO A 2 -27.49 -34.14 -10.35
C PRO A 2 -26.21 -34.89 -9.97
N GLN A 3 -26.22 -36.21 -10.17
CA GLN A 3 -25.02 -37.03 -10.08
C GLN A 3 -24.39 -37.02 -11.46
N LEU A 4 -23.08 -36.72 -11.55
CA LEU A 4 -22.37 -36.87 -12.81
C LEU A 4 -22.29 -38.37 -13.12
N PRO A 5 -22.58 -38.79 -14.37
CA PRO A 5 -22.34 -40.17 -14.78
C PRO A 5 -20.86 -40.50 -14.58
N THR A 6 -20.58 -41.71 -14.11
CA THR A 6 -19.19 -42.17 -13.96
C THR A 6 -18.67 -42.55 -15.35
N ILE A 7 -18.01 -41.61 -16.02
CA ILE A 7 -17.38 -41.81 -17.33
C ILE A 7 -15.94 -42.31 -17.11
N THR A 8 -15.54 -43.33 -17.86
CA THR A 8 -14.18 -43.89 -17.80
C THR A 8 -13.16 -42.98 -18.49
N PRO A 9 -11.86 -43.07 -18.15
CA PRO A 9 -10.82 -42.27 -18.82
C PRO A 9 -10.75 -42.48 -20.34
N GLU A 10 -11.04 -43.69 -20.81
CA GLU A 10 -11.06 -44.04 -22.24
C GLU A 10 -12.22 -43.37 -22.97
N GLU A 11 -13.41 -43.33 -22.36
CA GLU A 11 -14.56 -42.62 -22.89
C GLU A 11 -14.30 -41.10 -22.93
N ILE A 12 -13.68 -40.52 -21.89
CA ILE A 12 -13.28 -39.11 -21.88
C ILE A 12 -12.33 -38.81 -23.05
N ALA A 13 -11.34 -39.66 -23.32
CA ALA A 13 -10.38 -39.45 -24.41
C ALA A 13 -11.03 -39.50 -25.80
N ALA A 14 -12.17 -40.19 -25.93
CA ALA A 14 -12.91 -40.29 -27.19
C ALA A 14 -13.87 -39.11 -27.44
N LEU A 15 -14.15 -38.28 -26.43
CA LEU A 15 -15.06 -37.14 -26.58
C LEU A 15 -14.42 -36.00 -27.39
N PRO A 16 -15.17 -35.36 -28.30
CA PRO A 16 -14.75 -34.11 -28.93
C PRO A 16 -14.50 -32.99 -27.91
N THR A 17 -13.58 -32.08 -28.21
CA THR A 17 -13.22 -30.94 -27.34
C THR A 17 -14.42 -30.13 -26.84
N GLU A 18 -15.42 -29.88 -27.69
CA GLU A 18 -16.62 -29.14 -27.28
C GLU A 18 -17.46 -29.93 -26.26
N GLN A 19 -17.55 -31.25 -26.40
CA GLN A 19 -18.22 -32.09 -25.41
C GLN A 19 -17.42 -32.14 -24.10
N LEU A 20 -16.09 -32.24 -24.16
CA LEU A 20 -15.23 -32.15 -22.98
C LEU A 20 -15.40 -30.82 -22.23
N ARG A 21 -15.53 -29.71 -22.95
CA ARG A 21 -15.80 -28.39 -22.34
C ARG A 21 -17.16 -28.35 -21.66
N ALA A 22 -18.19 -28.92 -22.29
CA ALA A 22 -19.54 -29.00 -21.73
C ALA A 22 -19.59 -29.88 -20.48
N GLU A 23 -18.99 -31.07 -20.53
CA GLU A 23 -18.86 -31.98 -19.38
C GLU A 23 -18.10 -31.33 -18.22
N LEU A 24 -17.01 -30.62 -18.52
CA LEU A 24 -16.26 -29.87 -17.51
C LEU A 24 -17.12 -28.76 -16.89
N ALA A 25 -17.85 -27.99 -17.69
CA ALA A 25 -18.74 -26.94 -17.18
C ALA A 25 -19.83 -27.53 -16.26
N GLN A 26 -20.47 -28.63 -16.67
CA GLN A 26 -21.46 -29.32 -15.86
C GLN A 26 -20.86 -29.84 -14.55
N ALA A 27 -19.64 -30.39 -14.59
CA ALA A 27 -18.96 -30.84 -13.38
C ALA A 27 -18.66 -29.70 -12.38
N LEU A 28 -18.34 -28.51 -12.90
CA LEU A 28 -18.14 -27.31 -12.07
C LEU A 28 -19.46 -26.83 -11.44
N GLU A 29 -20.59 -26.90 -12.15
CA GLU A 29 -21.92 -26.60 -11.59
C GLU A 29 -22.29 -27.55 -10.44
N VAL A 30 -22.04 -28.85 -10.63
CA VAL A 30 -22.24 -29.87 -9.58
C VAL A 30 -21.34 -29.58 -8.37
N SER A 31 -20.12 -29.12 -8.61
CA SER A 31 -19.18 -28.72 -7.55
C SER A 31 -19.69 -27.51 -6.78
N ALA A 32 -20.22 -26.49 -7.46
CA ALA A 32 -20.81 -25.31 -6.83
C ALA A 32 -22.03 -25.67 -5.97
N ALA A 33 -22.93 -26.50 -6.49
CA ALA A 33 -24.09 -27.02 -5.74
C ALA A 33 -23.66 -27.85 -4.51
N SER A 34 -22.57 -28.60 -4.64
CA SER A 34 -22.00 -29.37 -3.53
C SER A 34 -21.42 -28.47 -2.45
N LEU A 35 -20.70 -27.40 -2.82
CA LEU A 35 -20.22 -26.38 -1.87
C LEU A 35 -21.36 -25.69 -1.13
N LEU A 36 -22.44 -25.34 -1.83
CA LEU A 36 -23.64 -24.77 -1.20
C LEU A 36 -24.22 -25.73 -0.15
N ARG A 37 -24.33 -27.01 -0.50
CA ARG A 37 -24.79 -28.04 0.44
C ARG A 37 -23.86 -28.15 1.66
N LEU A 38 -22.56 -28.16 1.46
CA LEU A 38 -21.58 -28.19 2.54
C LEU A 38 -21.68 -26.95 3.43
N ALA A 39 -21.92 -25.77 2.85
CA ALA A 39 -22.12 -24.53 3.60
C ALA A 39 -23.40 -24.58 4.46
N MET A 40 -24.49 -25.17 3.95
CA MET A 40 -25.71 -25.39 4.75
C MET A 40 -25.46 -26.35 5.92
N ILE A 41 -24.69 -27.41 5.71
CA ILE A 41 -24.30 -28.36 6.77
C ILE A 41 -23.42 -27.64 7.80
N TRP A 42 -22.42 -26.88 7.34
CA TRP A 42 -21.54 -26.08 8.18
C TRP A 42 -22.34 -25.17 9.11
N ARG A 43 -23.30 -24.41 8.55
CA ARG A 43 -24.16 -23.51 9.32
C ARG A 43 -24.96 -24.24 10.40
N GLU A 44 -25.47 -25.42 10.07
CA GLU A 44 -26.24 -26.23 11.02
C GLU A 44 -25.36 -26.81 12.13
N LEU A 45 -24.11 -27.20 11.82
CA LEU A 45 -23.14 -27.67 12.81
C LEU A 45 -22.70 -26.53 13.76
N GLU A 46 -22.38 -25.35 13.21
CA GLU A 46 -22.08 -24.16 14.03
C GLU A 46 -23.26 -23.78 14.93
N ARG A 47 -24.50 -23.84 14.41
CA ARG A 47 -25.72 -23.59 15.19
C ARG A 47 -25.88 -24.57 16.36
N ARG A 48 -25.35 -25.80 16.24
CA ARG A 48 -25.36 -26.82 17.30
C ARG A 48 -24.22 -26.65 18.31
N GLY A 49 -23.30 -25.71 18.07
CA GLY A 49 -22.16 -25.44 18.95
C GLY A 49 -20.95 -26.33 18.67
N GLU A 50 -20.89 -27.00 17.52
CA GLU A 50 -19.69 -27.74 17.11
C GLU A 50 -18.56 -26.78 16.73
N ASP A 51 -17.33 -27.09 17.14
CA ASP A 51 -16.14 -26.39 16.67
C ASP A 51 -15.65 -27.02 15.36
N LEU A 52 -15.58 -26.21 14.30
CA LEU A 52 -15.19 -26.62 12.95
C LEU A 52 -13.85 -25.99 12.53
N SER A 53 -13.08 -25.45 13.47
CA SER A 53 -11.85 -24.70 13.18
C SER A 53 -10.79 -25.54 12.48
N ASP A 54 -10.73 -26.84 12.76
CA ASP A 54 -9.87 -27.83 12.11
C ASP A 54 -10.24 -28.06 10.63
N LEU A 55 -11.52 -27.94 10.29
CA LEU A 55 -12.03 -28.10 8.93
C LEU A 55 -11.80 -26.86 8.05
N ARG A 56 -11.31 -25.73 8.58
CA ARG A 56 -11.09 -24.47 7.82
C ARG A 56 -9.83 -24.51 6.95
N THR A 57 -9.77 -25.44 6.01
CA THR A 57 -8.65 -25.59 5.06
C THR A 57 -9.12 -25.66 3.61
N GLY A 58 -8.24 -25.32 2.66
CA GLY A 58 -8.57 -25.39 1.22
C GLY A 58 -9.80 -24.55 0.85
N LEU A 59 -10.79 -25.19 0.22
CA LEU A 59 -12.06 -24.57 -0.14
C LEU A 59 -13.02 -24.39 1.06
N ALA A 60 -12.83 -25.17 2.13
CA ALA A 60 -13.72 -25.13 3.28
C ALA A 60 -13.66 -23.79 4.04
N VAL A 61 -12.56 -23.03 3.87
CA VAL A 61 -12.41 -21.65 4.34
C VAL A 61 -13.54 -20.73 3.87
N TYR A 62 -14.16 -21.01 2.71
CA TYR A 62 -15.24 -20.19 2.16
C TYR A 62 -16.64 -20.65 2.57
N LEU A 63 -16.79 -21.82 3.23
CA LEU A 63 -18.12 -22.33 3.63
C LEU A 63 -18.89 -21.39 4.56
N PRO A 64 -18.28 -20.73 5.57
CA PRO A 64 -19.00 -19.75 6.39
C PRO A 64 -19.54 -18.58 5.55
N ALA A 65 -18.74 -18.04 4.63
CA ALA A 65 -19.13 -16.92 3.77
C ALA A 65 -20.25 -17.32 2.79
N ILE A 66 -20.18 -18.55 2.23
CA ILE A 66 -21.26 -19.09 1.39
C ILE A 66 -22.54 -19.26 2.22
N ALA A 67 -22.43 -19.79 3.44
CA ALA A 67 -23.58 -20.04 4.32
C ALA A 67 -24.28 -18.75 4.77
N ALA A 68 -23.51 -17.67 4.91
CA ALA A 68 -23.98 -16.32 5.21
C ALA A 68 -24.55 -15.60 3.97
N GLY A 69 -24.39 -16.14 2.77
CA GLY A 69 -24.80 -15.48 1.53
C GLY A 69 -23.91 -14.28 1.16
N GLU A 70 -22.65 -14.28 1.61
CA GLU A 70 -21.69 -13.22 1.28
C GLU A 70 -20.98 -13.48 -0.05
N ILE A 71 -20.85 -14.74 -0.45
CA ILE A 71 -20.20 -15.13 -1.71
C ILE A 71 -20.93 -16.27 -2.40
N MET A 72 -21.06 -16.18 -3.72
CA MET A 72 -21.62 -17.24 -4.54
C MET A 72 -20.68 -18.45 -4.66
N PRO A 73 -21.18 -19.70 -4.50
CA PRO A 73 -20.39 -20.92 -4.64
C PRO A 73 -19.67 -21.04 -6.00
N GLU A 74 -20.32 -20.57 -7.07
CA GLU A 74 -19.82 -20.61 -8.45
C GLU A 74 -18.53 -19.80 -8.59
N LEU A 75 -18.44 -18.65 -7.91
CA LEU A 75 -17.23 -17.82 -7.88
C LEU A 75 -16.09 -18.54 -7.16
N VAL A 76 -16.38 -19.23 -6.06
CA VAL A 76 -15.38 -19.97 -5.28
C VAL A 76 -14.79 -21.12 -6.10
N VAL A 77 -15.62 -21.87 -6.83
CA VAL A 77 -15.16 -22.94 -7.73
C VAL A 77 -14.29 -22.36 -8.85
N ARG A 78 -14.77 -21.31 -9.53
CA ARG A 78 -14.10 -20.72 -10.69
C ARG A 78 -12.79 -20.03 -10.36
N TYR A 79 -12.71 -19.35 -9.23
CA TYR A 79 -11.56 -18.56 -8.81
C TYR A 79 -10.82 -19.14 -7.61
N ALA A 80 -10.92 -20.46 -7.42
CA ALA A 80 -10.18 -21.19 -6.40
C ALA A 80 -8.69 -20.81 -6.41
N GLY A 81 -8.13 -20.53 -5.22
CA GLY A 81 -6.75 -20.08 -5.05
C GLY A 81 -6.53 -18.56 -5.22
N LYS A 82 -7.46 -17.81 -5.82
CA LYS A 82 -7.35 -16.36 -6.00
C LYS A 82 -7.99 -15.59 -4.83
N ARG A 83 -7.41 -15.75 -3.64
CA ARG A 83 -7.94 -15.19 -2.37
C ARG A 83 -8.27 -13.70 -2.44
N MET A 84 -7.40 -12.90 -3.05
CA MET A 84 -7.64 -11.45 -3.17
C MET A 84 -8.82 -11.12 -4.09
N LEU A 85 -9.01 -11.90 -5.15
CA LEU A 85 -10.13 -11.71 -6.07
C LEU A 85 -11.44 -12.14 -5.40
N LEU A 86 -11.46 -13.30 -4.76
CA LEU A 86 -12.63 -13.78 -4.02
C LEU A 86 -13.04 -12.81 -2.90
N ARG A 87 -12.06 -12.23 -2.19
CA ARG A 87 -12.31 -11.19 -1.19
C ARG A 87 -12.89 -9.91 -1.78
N ALA A 88 -12.49 -9.53 -2.99
CA ALA A 88 -13.04 -8.36 -3.66
C ALA A 88 -14.46 -8.63 -4.17
N LEU A 89 -14.70 -9.82 -4.71
CA LEU A 89 -16.02 -10.25 -5.20
C LEU A 89 -17.04 -10.41 -4.07
N SER A 90 -16.63 -10.89 -2.88
CA SER A 90 -17.52 -11.01 -1.72
C SER A 90 -18.00 -9.67 -1.14
N GLN A 91 -17.44 -8.55 -1.60
CA GLN A 91 -17.90 -7.21 -1.23
C GLN A 91 -18.99 -6.69 -2.17
N LEU A 92 -19.22 -7.38 -3.29
CA LEU A 92 -20.26 -7.02 -4.24
C LEU A 92 -21.62 -7.58 -3.80
N PRO A 93 -22.73 -6.90 -4.14
CA PRO A 93 -24.07 -7.49 -4.04
C PRO A 93 -24.17 -8.83 -4.77
N LEU A 94 -24.97 -9.78 -4.25
CA LEU A 94 -25.10 -11.13 -4.82
C LEU A 94 -25.58 -11.15 -6.27
N ASP A 95 -26.45 -10.21 -6.65
CA ASP A 95 -26.93 -10.04 -8.03
C ASP A 95 -25.81 -9.61 -8.98
N GLU A 96 -24.88 -8.78 -8.50
CA GLU A 96 -23.68 -8.43 -9.26
C GLU A 96 -22.68 -9.58 -9.32
N GLN A 97 -22.50 -10.33 -8.22
CA GLN A 97 -21.65 -11.52 -8.19
C GLN A 97 -22.04 -12.54 -9.26
N GLY A 98 -23.34 -12.73 -9.50
CA GLY A 98 -23.86 -13.63 -10.53
C GLY A 98 -23.39 -13.27 -11.94
N ARG A 99 -23.18 -11.99 -12.24
CA ARG A 99 -22.63 -11.54 -13.53
C ARG A 99 -21.19 -12.01 -13.74
N TYR A 100 -20.45 -12.19 -12.65
CA TYR A 100 -19.04 -12.60 -12.65
C TYR A 100 -18.84 -14.11 -12.45
N ALA A 101 -19.92 -14.87 -12.24
CA ALA A 101 -19.88 -16.32 -12.17
C ALA A 101 -19.58 -16.97 -13.54
N GLY A 102 -19.76 -16.23 -14.64
CA GLY A 102 -19.42 -16.62 -16.01
C GLY A 102 -18.02 -16.16 -16.46
N ASP A 103 -17.80 -16.16 -17.78
CA ASP A 103 -16.58 -15.63 -18.43
C ASP A 103 -16.59 -14.11 -18.52
N ALA A 104 -16.82 -13.45 -17.39
CA ALA A 104 -16.91 -12.01 -17.35
C ALA A 104 -15.54 -11.33 -17.49
N THR A 105 -15.51 -10.31 -18.34
CA THR A 105 -14.42 -9.36 -18.46
C THR A 105 -14.73 -8.12 -17.65
N VAL A 106 -13.68 -7.45 -17.19
CA VAL A 106 -13.80 -6.18 -16.49
C VAL A 106 -12.93 -5.12 -17.16
N PRO A 107 -13.38 -3.86 -17.19
CA PRO A 107 -12.60 -2.78 -17.75
C PRO A 107 -11.42 -2.47 -16.82
N LEU A 108 -10.21 -2.52 -17.37
CA LEU A 108 -8.96 -2.24 -16.69
C LEU A 108 -8.20 -1.15 -17.43
N VAL A 109 -7.65 -0.20 -16.67
CA VAL A 109 -6.70 0.77 -17.20
C VAL A 109 -5.27 0.36 -16.84
N ARG A 110 -4.42 0.18 -17.86
CA ARG A 110 -2.97 -0.05 -17.71
C ARG A 110 -2.19 1.15 -18.26
N ARG A 111 -0.91 1.26 -17.89
CA ARG A 111 0.01 2.19 -18.59
C ARG A 111 0.71 1.44 -19.70
N ASP A 112 0.74 2.02 -20.88
CA ASP A 112 1.52 1.51 -22.01
C ASP A 112 3.03 1.77 -21.81
N ALA A 113 3.84 1.39 -22.81
CA ALA A 113 5.29 1.62 -22.81
C ALA A 113 5.67 3.11 -22.75
N HIS A 114 4.77 4.01 -23.17
CA HIS A 114 4.95 5.45 -23.17
C HIS A 114 4.39 6.12 -21.90
N GLY A 115 3.86 5.33 -20.96
CA GLY A 115 3.29 5.80 -19.71
C GLY A 115 1.87 6.35 -19.81
N GLN A 116 1.22 6.24 -20.97
CA GLN A 116 -0.14 6.70 -21.21
C GLN A 116 -1.16 5.66 -20.73
N PRO A 117 -2.33 6.09 -20.22
CA PRO A 117 -3.39 5.17 -19.83
C PRO A 117 -4.02 4.51 -21.06
N GLN A 118 -4.01 3.19 -21.09
CA GLN A 118 -4.66 2.35 -22.08
C GLN A 118 -5.76 1.53 -21.41
N ARG A 119 -6.97 1.61 -21.97
CA ARG A 119 -8.15 0.85 -21.51
C ARG A 119 -8.17 -0.51 -22.20
N GLN A 120 -8.41 -1.56 -21.43
CA GLN A 120 -8.50 -2.93 -21.91
C GLN A 120 -9.57 -3.69 -21.12
N ASP A 121 -10.39 -4.47 -21.81
CA ASP A 121 -11.26 -5.44 -21.16
C ASP A 121 -10.48 -6.73 -20.92
N VAL A 122 -10.37 -7.11 -19.65
CA VAL A 122 -9.53 -8.24 -19.21
C VAL A 122 -10.40 -9.25 -18.47
N PRO A 123 -10.26 -10.56 -18.75
CA PRO A 123 -10.92 -11.59 -17.96
C PRO A 123 -10.53 -11.46 -16.48
N LEU A 124 -11.49 -11.63 -15.56
CA LEU A 124 -11.22 -11.63 -14.12
C LEU A 124 -10.10 -12.59 -13.71
N SER A 125 -10.01 -13.72 -14.42
CA SER A 125 -8.98 -14.72 -14.20
C SER A 125 -7.56 -14.21 -14.52
N ALA A 126 -7.41 -13.20 -15.37
CA ALA A 126 -6.12 -12.65 -15.78
C ALA A 126 -5.69 -11.42 -14.96
N LEU A 127 -6.50 -10.95 -14.01
CA LEU A 127 -6.17 -9.82 -13.15
C LEU A 127 -5.03 -10.15 -12.18
N ARG A 128 -4.08 -9.22 -12.06
CA ARG A 128 -2.99 -9.29 -11.08
C ARG A 128 -3.42 -8.69 -9.74
N ALA A 129 -2.77 -9.09 -8.66
CA ALA A 129 -3.06 -8.59 -7.30
C ALA A 129 -3.10 -7.05 -7.19
N GLY A 130 -2.15 -6.35 -7.83
CA GLY A 130 -2.10 -4.88 -7.83
C GLY A 130 -3.19 -4.21 -8.68
N GLU A 131 -3.79 -4.95 -9.61
CA GLU A 131 -4.87 -4.52 -10.51
C GLU A 131 -6.24 -4.75 -9.86
N ILE A 132 -6.40 -5.81 -9.05
CA ILE A 132 -7.64 -6.06 -8.30
C ILE A 132 -7.99 -4.84 -7.44
N GLY A 133 -7.03 -4.31 -6.67
CA GLY A 133 -7.27 -3.11 -5.86
C GLY A 133 -7.44 -1.81 -6.66
N LEU A 134 -7.20 -1.83 -7.97
CA LEU A 134 -7.49 -0.71 -8.87
C LEU A 134 -8.91 -0.84 -9.42
N VAL A 135 -9.30 -2.02 -9.87
CA VAL A 135 -10.60 -2.32 -10.48
C VAL A 135 -11.72 -2.35 -9.43
N PHE A 136 -11.50 -2.98 -8.28
CA PHE A 136 -12.52 -3.13 -7.24
C PHE A 136 -12.41 -2.05 -6.17
N GLY A 137 -13.48 -1.30 -5.98
CA GLY A 137 -13.65 -0.26 -4.98
C GLY A 137 -14.75 -0.54 -3.96
N PRO A 138 -15.01 0.42 -3.06
CA PRO A 138 -15.99 0.24 -1.99
C PRO A 138 -17.41 0.07 -2.51
N ASP A 139 -17.74 0.74 -3.63
CA ASP A 139 -19.07 0.72 -4.25
C ASP A 139 -19.14 -0.23 -5.47
N GLY A 140 -18.17 -1.14 -5.59
CA GLY A 140 -18.11 -2.13 -6.67
C GLY A 140 -17.00 -1.89 -7.70
N ILE A 141 -17.26 -2.18 -8.98
CA ILE A 141 -16.25 -2.00 -10.03
C ILE A 141 -16.08 -0.51 -10.35
N ARG A 142 -14.86 0.00 -10.18
CA ARG A 142 -14.51 1.38 -10.46
C ARG A 142 -14.55 1.69 -11.96
N PRO A 143 -15.13 2.84 -12.36
CA PRO A 143 -15.09 3.29 -13.75
C PRO A 143 -13.66 3.64 -14.18
N CYS A 144 -13.38 3.54 -15.49
CA CYS A 144 -12.05 3.81 -16.06
C CYS A 144 -11.46 5.17 -15.65
N ALA A 145 -12.29 6.21 -15.57
CA ALA A 145 -11.86 7.55 -15.17
C ALA A 145 -11.30 7.57 -13.73
N GLU A 146 -11.91 6.82 -12.82
CA GLU A 146 -11.44 6.71 -11.44
C GLU A 146 -10.13 5.90 -11.38
N GLN A 147 -10.03 4.82 -12.15
CA GLN A 147 -8.80 4.05 -12.27
C GLN A 147 -7.63 4.90 -12.80
N GLU A 148 -7.86 5.73 -13.83
CA GLU A 148 -6.90 6.69 -14.38
C GLU A 148 -6.42 7.71 -13.32
N ALA A 149 -7.36 8.25 -12.53
CA ALA A 149 -7.06 9.18 -11.45
C ALA A 149 -6.19 8.51 -10.36
N LEU A 150 -6.50 7.26 -9.99
CA LEU A 150 -5.74 6.48 -9.01
C LEU A 150 -4.32 6.17 -9.51
N LEU A 151 -4.16 5.81 -10.78
CA LEU A 151 -2.85 5.59 -11.40
C LEU A 151 -2.00 6.87 -11.38
N THR A 152 -2.61 8.02 -11.69
CA THR A 152 -1.95 9.32 -11.65
C THR A 152 -1.49 9.67 -10.24
N ARG A 153 -2.36 9.52 -9.24
CA ARG A 153 -2.04 9.76 -7.82
C ARG A 153 -0.91 8.84 -7.31
N ARG A 154 -0.93 7.55 -7.68
CA ARG A 154 0.14 6.59 -7.34
C ARG A 154 1.48 7.00 -7.95
N GLY A 155 1.49 7.47 -9.20
CA GLY A 155 2.68 8.01 -9.85
C GLY A 155 3.28 9.21 -9.13
N LEU A 156 2.43 10.17 -8.72
CA LEU A 156 2.86 11.37 -7.98
C LEU A 156 3.44 11.02 -6.59
N ARG A 157 2.85 10.05 -5.88
CA ARG A 157 3.36 9.59 -4.59
C ARG A 157 4.69 8.87 -4.69
N ARG A 158 4.89 8.01 -5.71
CA ARG A 158 6.19 7.36 -5.96
C ARG A 158 7.29 8.38 -6.26
N ARG A 159 6.98 9.46 -6.98
CA ARG A 159 7.91 10.57 -7.21
C ARG A 159 8.28 11.34 -5.95
N ARG A 160 7.45 11.29 -4.90
CA ARG A 160 7.68 11.99 -3.62
C ARG A 160 8.33 11.12 -2.54
N ALA A 161 8.63 9.85 -2.80
CA ALA A 161 9.00 8.90 -1.75
C ALA A 161 10.48 8.46 -1.82
N ARG A 162 11.35 9.29 -1.25
CA ARG A 162 12.36 8.98 -0.20
C ARG A 162 13.17 10.27 0.02
N PRO A 163 13.17 10.88 1.22
CA PRO A 163 14.18 11.89 1.50
C PRO A 163 15.56 11.24 1.30
N PRO A 164 16.51 11.89 0.60
CA PRO A 164 17.80 11.30 0.28
C PRO A 164 18.60 10.94 1.53
N VAL A 165 18.27 11.55 2.68
CA VAL A 165 18.91 11.36 3.97
C VAL A 165 17.85 11.09 5.04
N LEU A 166 17.97 9.95 5.72
CA LEU A 166 17.24 9.64 6.95
C LEU A 166 18.21 9.83 8.12
N ILE A 167 17.86 10.70 9.07
CA ILE A 167 18.64 10.93 10.29
C ILE A 167 18.07 10.02 11.38
N GLU A 168 18.88 9.14 11.95
CA GLU A 168 18.53 8.32 13.12
C GLU A 168 19.19 8.94 14.37
N PRO A 169 18.50 9.85 15.09
CA PRO A 169 19.08 10.61 16.20
C PRO A 169 19.54 9.72 17.36
N ASP A 170 18.80 8.67 17.69
CA ASP A 170 19.11 7.76 18.80
C ASP A 170 20.32 6.87 18.54
N ALA A 171 20.68 6.68 17.27
CA ALA A 171 21.77 5.79 16.86
C ALA A 171 23.03 6.53 16.38
N GLY A 172 22.99 7.87 16.28
CA GLY A 172 24.11 8.66 15.75
C GLY A 172 24.48 8.34 14.30
N ARG A 173 23.54 7.78 13.53
CA ARG A 173 23.73 7.31 12.15
C ARG A 173 22.89 8.10 11.16
N LEU A 174 23.45 8.30 9.98
CA LEU A 174 22.84 8.98 8.85
C LEU A 174 22.75 8.00 7.70
N ARG A 175 21.55 7.77 7.18
CA ARG A 175 21.34 6.86 6.06
C ARG A 175 21.10 7.67 4.78
N VAL A 176 22.05 7.60 3.85
CA VAL A 176 21.98 8.25 2.54
C VAL A 176 21.72 7.17 1.48
N GLY A 177 20.47 7.05 1.02
CA GLY A 177 20.06 5.95 0.13
C GLY A 177 20.19 4.57 0.78
N ASN A 178 21.13 3.74 0.29
CA ASN A 178 21.48 2.42 0.86
C ASN A 178 22.72 2.46 1.76
N ALA A 179 23.46 3.57 1.80
CA ALA A 179 24.64 3.72 2.63
C ALA A 179 24.24 4.17 4.04
N VAL A 180 24.84 3.54 5.05
CA VAL A 180 24.75 3.96 6.46
C VAL A 180 26.10 4.60 6.80
N VAL A 181 26.07 5.87 7.19
CA VAL A 181 27.27 6.67 7.49
C VAL A 181 27.18 7.11 8.94
N SER A 182 28.28 6.95 9.70
CA SER A 182 28.33 7.45 11.07
C SER A 182 28.55 8.96 11.08
N ARG A 183 28.14 9.63 12.16
CA ARG A 183 28.42 11.06 12.34
C ARG A 183 29.92 11.37 12.30
N GLY A 184 30.77 10.48 12.83
CA GLY A 184 32.23 10.65 12.84
C GLY A 184 32.83 10.66 11.44
N ASP A 185 32.39 9.76 10.56
CA ASP A 185 32.90 9.66 9.19
C ASP A 185 32.54 10.91 8.36
N ILE A 186 31.37 11.50 8.62
CA ILE A 186 30.94 12.74 7.94
C ILE A 186 31.78 13.92 8.39
N VAL A 187 32.05 14.05 9.70
CA VAL A 187 32.90 15.12 10.24
C VAL A 187 34.31 15.00 9.68
N ALA A 188 34.88 13.79 9.64
CA ALA A 188 36.20 13.55 9.08
C ALA A 188 36.26 13.89 7.58
N ALA A 189 35.27 13.45 6.79
CA ALA A 189 35.19 13.75 5.36
C ALA A 189 35.02 15.25 5.08
N LEU A 190 34.19 15.95 5.86
CA LEU A 190 34.01 17.40 5.74
C LEU A 190 35.28 18.17 6.13
N ALA A 191 35.97 17.74 7.19
CA ALA A 191 37.24 18.33 7.61
C ALA A 191 38.33 18.15 6.53
N SER A 192 38.39 16.99 5.87
CA SER A 192 39.32 16.74 4.76
C SER A 192 38.94 17.47 3.47
N ALA A 193 37.66 17.85 3.29
CA ALA A 193 37.18 18.55 2.12
C ALA A 193 37.28 20.09 2.22
N MET A 194 37.66 20.64 3.38
CA MET A 194 37.87 22.08 3.53
C MET A 194 39.20 22.52 2.87
N PRO A 195 39.20 23.55 2.02
CA PRO A 195 40.43 24.12 1.49
C PRO A 195 41.26 24.77 2.62
N PRO A 196 42.59 24.63 2.62
CA PRO A 196 43.44 25.22 3.66
C PRO A 196 43.36 26.76 3.60
N GLY A 197 43.14 27.39 4.77
CA GLY A 197 43.14 28.85 4.92
C GLY A 197 41.80 29.50 5.29
N ARG A 198 40.75 28.72 5.57
CA ARG A 198 39.48 29.26 6.10
C ARG A 198 39.40 28.95 7.59
N GLU A 199 39.61 29.95 8.44
CA GLU A 199 39.27 29.85 9.87
C GLU A 199 37.75 29.66 9.97
N ALA A 200 37.34 28.46 10.36
CA ALA A 200 35.94 28.19 10.62
C ALA A 200 35.59 28.78 12.00
N THR A 201 34.96 29.95 12.03
CA THR A 201 34.20 30.36 13.21
C THR A 201 33.18 29.26 13.50
N PRO A 202 33.16 28.66 14.71
CA PRO A 202 32.24 27.58 15.02
C PRO A 202 30.81 28.15 15.09
N GLU A 203 30.08 28.09 13.98
CA GLU A 203 28.63 28.34 13.98
C GLU A 203 27.91 27.14 14.60
N ILE A 204 27.65 27.21 15.90
CA ILE A 204 26.76 26.27 16.59
C ILE A 204 25.31 26.70 16.30
N SER A 205 24.63 25.95 15.43
CA SER A 205 23.20 26.16 15.16
C SER A 205 22.36 25.28 16.07
N LEU A 206 21.60 25.90 16.98
CA LEU A 206 20.64 25.23 17.87
C LEU A 206 19.24 25.34 17.24
N PRO A 207 18.60 24.23 16.82
CA PRO A 207 17.26 24.27 16.28
C PRO A 207 16.25 24.59 17.40
N LEU A 208 15.68 25.80 17.37
CA LEU A 208 14.58 26.20 18.25
C LEU A 208 13.24 25.80 17.60
N GLY A 209 12.47 24.97 18.29
CA GLY A 209 11.11 24.59 17.89
C GLY A 209 10.12 25.71 18.18
N LEU A 210 9.99 26.68 17.26
CA LEU A 210 9.04 27.78 17.38
C LEU A 210 7.74 27.49 16.60
N SER A 211 6.60 27.86 17.18
CA SER A 211 5.30 27.87 16.51
C SER A 211 5.24 28.97 15.45
N ARG A 212 4.30 28.86 14.49
CA ARG A 212 4.09 29.87 13.45
C ARG A 212 3.84 31.27 14.01
N ASN A 213 3.11 31.36 15.13
CA ASN A 213 2.80 32.64 15.76
C ASN A 213 4.04 33.29 16.37
N GLU A 214 4.93 32.49 16.98
CA GLU A 214 6.19 32.94 17.56
C GLU A 214 7.17 33.40 16.47
N ILE A 215 7.23 32.68 15.34
CA ILE A 215 8.04 33.08 14.18
C ILE A 215 7.59 34.44 13.64
N CYS A 216 6.28 34.64 13.47
CA CYS A 216 5.75 35.93 13.01
C CYS A 216 5.92 37.07 14.04
N ALA A 217 5.92 36.77 15.34
CA ALA A 217 6.23 37.75 16.38
C ALA A 217 7.70 38.16 16.33
N LEU A 218 8.60 37.18 16.24
CA LEU A 218 10.04 37.38 16.18
C LEU A 218 10.46 38.18 14.93
N GLN A 219 9.90 37.85 13.76
CA GLN A 219 10.16 38.60 12.52
C GLN A 219 9.71 40.06 12.62
N ARG A 220 8.55 40.32 13.24
CA ARG A 220 8.07 41.70 13.43
C ARG A 220 8.95 42.49 14.40
N GLN A 221 9.44 41.85 15.45
CA GLN A 221 10.34 42.50 16.41
C GLN A 221 11.73 42.77 15.82
N ALA A 222 12.31 41.80 15.11
CA ALA A 222 13.57 41.97 14.40
C ALA A 222 13.47 43.11 13.36
N GLY A 223 12.39 43.14 12.58
CA GLY A 223 12.13 44.21 11.62
C GLY A 223 11.99 45.60 12.24
N ARG A 224 11.39 45.71 13.44
CA ARG A 224 11.32 46.98 14.20
C ARG A 224 12.68 47.44 14.70
N ALA A 225 13.57 46.50 15.01
CA ALA A 225 14.94 46.78 15.44
C ALA A 225 15.89 47.04 14.26
N GLY A 226 15.44 46.87 13.02
CA GLY A 226 16.28 46.99 11.82
C GLY A 226 17.32 45.88 11.67
N LEU A 227 17.17 44.77 12.40
CA LEU A 227 18.11 43.65 12.45
C LEU A 227 17.58 42.43 11.70
N GLY A 228 18.49 41.57 11.23
CA GLY A 228 18.14 40.22 10.81
C GLY A 228 17.61 39.40 11.99
N VAL A 229 16.74 38.41 11.75
CA VAL A 229 16.16 37.58 12.82
C VAL A 229 17.24 36.89 13.67
N GLN A 230 18.33 36.43 13.05
CA GLN A 230 19.44 35.79 13.76
C GLN A 230 20.25 36.78 14.60
N GLU A 231 20.52 37.97 14.09
CA GLU A 231 21.20 39.05 14.83
C GLU A 231 20.35 39.52 16.01
N TYR A 232 19.04 39.65 15.80
CA TYR A 232 18.09 40.00 16.85
C TYR A 232 18.06 38.95 17.95
N VAL A 233 18.05 37.65 17.61
CA VAL A 233 18.13 36.56 18.60
C VAL A 233 19.47 36.56 19.32
N ARG A 234 20.59 36.76 18.62
CA ARG A 234 21.91 36.83 19.25
C ARG A 234 22.01 38.01 20.24
N ALA A 235 21.55 39.20 19.84
CA ALA A 235 21.49 40.38 20.69
C ALA A 235 20.57 40.16 21.91
N ALA A 236 19.41 39.52 21.71
CA ALA A 236 18.50 39.18 22.80
C ALA A 236 19.11 38.17 23.79
N LEU A 237 19.86 37.18 23.31
CA LEU A 237 20.54 36.18 24.15
C LEU A 237 21.74 36.78 24.89
N ALA A 238 22.50 37.69 24.26
CA ALA A 238 23.57 38.44 24.92
C ALA A 238 23.04 39.27 26.10
N LEU A 239 21.88 39.92 25.93
CA LEU A 239 21.21 40.66 27.03
C LEU A 239 20.77 39.78 28.20
N THR A 240 20.60 38.47 27.98
CA THR A 240 20.26 37.50 29.04
C THR A 240 21.48 36.90 29.74
N GLY A 241 22.70 37.33 29.38
CA GLY A 241 23.95 36.77 29.92
C GLY A 241 24.25 35.36 29.40
N ALA A 242 23.67 34.97 28.25
CA ALA A 242 23.91 33.65 27.66
C ALA A 242 25.23 33.56 26.88
N PHE A 243 25.88 34.70 26.64
CA PHE A 243 27.19 34.83 26.00
C PHE A 243 27.96 35.91 26.76
N ASP A 244 28.94 35.52 27.59
CA ASP A 244 29.96 36.44 28.09
C ASP A 244 30.98 36.63 26.97
N ASP A 245 30.97 37.79 26.33
CA ASP A 245 32.09 38.22 25.49
C ASP A 245 33.20 38.74 26.44
N ASP A 246 33.98 37.82 27.02
CA ASP A 246 35.27 38.16 27.62
C ASP A 246 36.27 38.44 26.48
N GLU A 247 36.20 39.63 25.88
CA GLU A 247 37.39 40.29 25.31
C GLU A 247 38.11 41.02 26.46
N GLU A 248 38.92 40.30 27.23
CA GLU A 248 40.01 40.94 27.96
C GLU A 248 41.00 41.49 26.93
N VAL A 249 40.87 42.79 26.71
CA VAL A 249 41.89 43.67 26.13
C VAL A 249 43.19 43.47 26.93
N ILE A 250 44.11 42.66 26.40
CA ILE A 250 45.50 42.71 26.80
C ILE A 250 46.10 43.95 26.14
N ASP A 251 46.09 45.07 26.86
CA ASP A 251 46.95 46.22 26.58
C ASP A 251 48.03 46.33 27.67
N ALA A 252 49.28 46.26 27.18
CA ALA A 252 50.53 46.82 27.68
C ALA A 252 51.02 46.51 29.12
N GLN A 253 52.12 45.74 29.20
CA GLN A 253 53.47 46.28 29.49
C GLN A 253 54.58 45.31 29.08
#